data_AF-A0A9D5ENM6-F1
#
_entry.id   AF-A0A9D5ENM6-F1
#
_cell.length_a   1.000
_cell.length_b   1.000
_cell.length_c   1.000
_cell.angle_alpha   90.00
_cell.angle_beta   90.00
_cell.angle_gamma   90.00
#
_symmetry.space_group_name_H-M   'P 1'
#
loop_
_entity.id
_entity.type
_entity.pdbx_description
1 polymer ?
#
loop_
_entity_poly.entity_id
_entity_poly.type
_entity_poly.pdbx_seq_one_letter_code
_entity_poly.pdbx_strand_id
1 'polypeptide(L)'
;MSQMSENTAEKLDQTQAAELVRVIDLQARWENMRGNPATGGGSGFSTPDLQGRQKAYEAFRVRLAAYTTRYRASHVPEVTLNTPERVGMWCRAVRAVFRRAGQEFTEYPTHTVAKAHRLADRIATRLGRPPAEREESSPGLAGAIRNLDAIVSWCEQMSAPTILLSGLRVIPAVGAEVRSEAA
;
A
#
# COMPACT_ATOMS: atom_id res chain seq x y z
N MET A 1 1.70 -20.67 1.90
CA MET A 1 2.31 -20.03 0.71
C MET A 1 3.43 -19.12 1.22
N SER A 2 4.66 -19.27 0.72
CA SER A 2 5.78 -18.45 1.18
C SER A 2 5.65 -17.02 0.63
N GLN A 3 5.80 -16.04 1.52
CA GLN A 3 5.70 -14.62 1.22
C GLN A 3 6.73 -14.20 0.16
N MET A 4 6.29 -13.44 -0.85
CA MET A 4 7.20 -12.83 -1.82
C MET A 4 7.95 -11.67 -1.18
N SER A 5 9.28 -11.71 -1.23
CA SER A 5 10.15 -10.59 -0.84
C SER A 5 10.38 -9.64 -2.02
N GLU A 6 10.80 -8.41 -1.75
CA GLU A 6 11.22 -7.44 -2.78
C GLU A 6 12.32 -8.03 -3.69
N ASN A 7 13.33 -8.68 -3.10
CA ASN A 7 14.42 -9.36 -3.83
C ASN A 7 13.90 -10.47 -4.76
N THR A 8 12.89 -11.24 -4.32
CA THR A 8 12.24 -12.25 -5.17
C THR A 8 11.51 -11.59 -6.34
N ALA A 9 10.83 -10.48 -6.10
CA ALA A 9 10.12 -9.74 -7.15
C ALA A 9 11.08 -9.14 -8.19
N GLU A 10 12.25 -8.64 -7.77
CA GLU A 10 13.27 -8.08 -8.66
C GLU A 10 13.87 -9.10 -9.63
N LYS A 11 13.86 -10.39 -9.28
CA LYS A 11 14.41 -11.47 -10.10
C LYS A 11 13.44 -12.01 -11.16
N LEU A 12 12.20 -11.52 -11.19
CA LEU A 12 11.22 -11.95 -12.18
C LEU A 12 11.63 -11.49 -13.58
N ASP A 13 11.42 -12.35 -14.58
CA ASP A 13 11.43 -11.90 -15.96
C ASP A 13 10.23 -10.97 -16.22
N GLN A 14 10.32 -10.17 -17.27
CA GLN A 14 9.33 -9.13 -17.57
C GLN A 14 7.94 -9.72 -17.86
N THR A 15 7.87 -10.86 -18.55
CA THR A 15 6.60 -11.50 -18.92
C THR A 15 5.94 -12.09 -17.68
N GLN A 16 6.72 -12.75 -16.82
CA GLN A 16 6.24 -13.26 -15.55
C GLN A 16 5.76 -12.13 -14.63
N ALA A 17 6.51 -11.02 -14.55
CA ALA A 17 6.12 -9.87 -13.75
C ALA A 17 4.80 -9.25 -14.23
N ALA A 18 4.63 -9.04 -15.54
CA ALA A 18 3.40 -8.54 -16.13
C ALA A 18 2.19 -9.43 -15.81
N GLU A 19 2.37 -10.75 -15.90
CA GLU A 19 1.33 -11.72 -15.50
C GLU A 19 1.01 -11.64 -14.00
N LEU A 20 2.03 -11.49 -13.17
CA LEU A 20 1.87 -11.36 -11.74
C LEU A 20 1.16 -10.05 -11.34
N VAL A 21 1.38 -8.94 -12.05
CA VAL A 21 0.62 -7.69 -11.85
C VAL A 21 -0.88 -7.95 -12.00
N ARG A 22 -1.28 -8.66 -13.06
CA ARG A 22 -2.70 -9.00 -13.30
C ARG A 22 -3.27 -9.87 -12.19
N VAL A 23 -2.51 -10.85 -11.71
CA VAL A 23 -2.92 -11.72 -10.59
C VAL A 23 -3.11 -10.91 -9.31
N ILE A 24 -2.16 -10.05 -8.97
CA ILE A 24 -2.22 -9.18 -7.78
C ILE A 24 -3.42 -8.25 -7.86
N ASP A 25 -3.70 -7.66 -9.02
CA ASP A 25 -4.82 -6.74 -9.18
C ASP A 25 -6.18 -7.42 -9.07
N LEU A 26 -6.32 -8.64 -9.63
CA LEU A 26 -7.53 -9.45 -9.46
C LEU A 26 -7.75 -9.88 -8.01
N GLN A 27 -6.67 -10.24 -7.30
CA GLN A 27 -6.75 -10.52 -5.87
C GLN A 27 -7.22 -9.29 -5.10
N ALA A 28 -6.59 -8.14 -5.36
CA ALA A 28 -6.94 -6.89 -4.72
C ALA A 28 -8.39 -6.48 -5.00
N ARG A 29 -8.89 -6.71 -6.22
CA ARG A 29 -10.29 -6.52 -6.59
C ARG A 29 -11.23 -7.33 -5.71
N TRP A 30 -11.00 -8.65 -5.63
CA TRP A 30 -11.80 -9.54 -4.79
C TRP A 30 -11.77 -9.12 -3.31
N GLU A 31 -10.59 -8.81 -2.77
CA GLU A 31 -10.45 -8.37 -1.38
C GLU A 31 -11.04 -6.98 -1.09
N ASN A 32 -11.07 -6.09 -2.09
CA ASN A 32 -11.73 -4.79 -1.96
C ASN A 32 -13.23 -4.95 -1.82
N MET A 33 -13.81 -5.94 -2.50
CA MET A 33 -15.23 -6.27 -2.38
C MET A 33 -15.58 -6.89 -1.02
N ARG A 34 -14.63 -7.46 -0.26
CA ARG A 34 -14.85 -8.05 1.09
C ARG A 34 -15.04 -7.01 2.21
N GLY A 35 -15.40 -5.77 1.89
CA GLY A 35 -15.55 -4.64 2.83
C GLY A 35 -16.30 -4.96 4.14
N ASN A 36 -15.98 -4.17 5.16
CA ASN A 36 -16.36 -4.39 6.56
C ASN A 36 -17.87 -4.22 6.75
N PRO A 37 -18.62 -5.22 7.23
CA PRO A 37 -20.06 -5.07 7.51
C PRO A 37 -20.36 -4.00 8.56
N ALA A 38 -19.37 -3.57 9.33
CA ALA A 38 -19.52 -2.55 10.39
C ALA A 38 -19.77 -1.12 9.88
N THR A 39 -19.53 -0.82 8.61
CA THR A 39 -19.71 0.54 8.03
C THR A 39 -21.01 0.73 7.27
N GLY A 40 -21.82 -0.32 7.10
CA GLY A 40 -23.12 -0.25 6.42
C GLY A 40 -24.22 -0.66 7.38
N GLY A 41 -25.01 0.30 7.84
CA GLY A 41 -26.16 0.05 8.70
C GLY A 41 -27.09 -1.01 8.11
N GLY A 42 -27.20 -2.14 8.79
CA GLY A 42 -28.46 -2.88 8.90
C GLY A 42 -28.86 -3.90 7.82
N SER A 43 -28.18 -4.04 6.68
CA SER A 43 -28.56 -5.08 5.70
C SER A 43 -27.35 -5.88 5.22
N GLY A 44 -27.41 -7.21 5.35
CA GLY A 44 -26.41 -8.12 4.80
C GLY A 44 -26.19 -7.94 3.29
N PHE A 45 -25.23 -8.69 2.73
CA PHE A 45 -24.90 -8.60 1.30
C PHE A 45 -26.11 -8.92 0.43
N SER A 46 -26.41 -8.07 -0.56
CA SER A 46 -27.46 -8.35 -1.54
C SER A 46 -27.04 -9.51 -2.46
N THR A 47 -28.00 -10.19 -3.09
CA THR A 47 -27.71 -11.25 -4.07
C THR A 47 -26.77 -10.76 -5.20
N PRO A 48 -26.96 -9.56 -5.79
CA PRO A 48 -25.99 -9.00 -6.75
C PRO A 48 -24.58 -8.82 -6.18
N ASP A 49 -24.45 -8.41 -4.91
CA ASP A 49 -23.12 -8.24 -4.27
C ASP A 49 -22.41 -9.59 -4.10
N LEU A 50 -23.15 -10.62 -3.69
CA LEU A 50 -22.62 -11.98 -3.55
C LEU A 50 -22.17 -12.55 -4.90
N GLN A 51 -22.99 -12.36 -5.94
CA GLN A 51 -22.64 -12.76 -7.31
C GLN A 51 -21.39 -12.02 -7.82
N GLY A 52 -21.31 -10.71 -7.58
CA GLY A 52 -20.13 -9.91 -7.95
C GLY A 52 -18.85 -10.41 -7.26
N ARG A 53 -18.94 -10.73 -5.97
CA ARG A 53 -17.81 -11.28 -5.20
C ARG A 53 -17.37 -12.64 -5.70
N GLN A 54 -18.33 -13.54 -5.98
CA GLN A 54 -18.05 -14.86 -6.53
C GLN A 54 -17.33 -14.73 -7.88
N LYS A 55 -17.83 -13.87 -8.78
CA LYS A 55 -17.21 -13.61 -10.08
C LYS A 55 -15.78 -13.06 -9.96
N ALA A 56 -15.54 -12.13 -9.04
CA ALA A 56 -14.19 -11.60 -8.80
C ALA A 56 -13.23 -12.67 -8.26
N TYR A 57 -13.72 -13.53 -7.36
CA TYR A 57 -12.96 -14.65 -6.83
C TYR A 57 -12.59 -15.68 -7.90
N GLU A 58 -13.55 -16.06 -8.74
CA GLU A 58 -13.32 -16.99 -9.85
C GLU A 58 -12.30 -16.44 -10.85
N ALA A 59 -12.41 -15.16 -11.23
CA ALA A 59 -11.45 -14.51 -12.11
C ALA A 59 -10.02 -14.55 -11.52
N PHE A 60 -9.87 -14.23 -10.24
CA PHE A 60 -8.60 -14.35 -9.52
C PHE A 60 -8.07 -15.79 -9.54
N ARG A 61 -8.91 -16.78 -9.16
CA ARG A 61 -8.49 -18.19 -9.10
C ARG A 61 -8.05 -18.75 -10.44
N VAL A 62 -8.79 -18.46 -11.52
CA VAL A 62 -8.46 -18.93 -12.86
C VAL A 62 -7.12 -18.35 -13.31
N ARG A 63 -6.90 -17.04 -13.10
CA ARG A 63 -5.63 -16.41 -13.48
C ARG A 63 -4.46 -16.90 -12.63
N LEU A 64 -4.67 -17.07 -11.32
CA LEU A 64 -3.66 -17.64 -10.42
C LEU A 64 -3.26 -19.05 -10.86
N ALA A 65 -4.23 -19.92 -11.17
CA ALA A 65 -3.96 -21.27 -11.64
C ALA A 65 -3.16 -21.29 -12.95
N ALA A 66 -3.49 -20.41 -13.90
CA ALA A 66 -2.73 -20.25 -15.14
C ALA A 66 -1.30 -19.77 -14.87
N TYR A 67 -1.12 -18.78 -14.00
CA TYR A 67 0.18 -18.27 -13.60
C TYR A 67 1.05 -19.36 -12.93
N THR A 68 0.50 -20.07 -11.94
CA THR A 68 1.24 -21.12 -11.22
C THR A 68 1.59 -22.30 -12.13
N THR A 69 0.71 -22.65 -13.08
CA THR A 69 0.97 -23.71 -14.07
C THR A 69 2.13 -23.33 -14.98
N ARG A 70 2.15 -22.08 -15.46
CA ARG A 70 3.16 -21.59 -16.40
C ARG A 70 4.53 -21.37 -15.76
N TYR A 71 4.57 -20.76 -14.58
CA TYR A 71 5.81 -20.29 -13.97
C TYR A 71 6.28 -21.12 -12.77
N ARG A 72 5.50 -22.14 -12.36
CA ARG A 72 5.77 -22.99 -11.17
C ARG A 72 6.06 -22.19 -9.90
N ALA A 73 5.61 -20.94 -9.84
CA ALA A 73 5.89 -20.00 -8.76
C ALA A 73 4.64 -19.86 -7.87
N SER A 74 4.76 -20.21 -6.59
CA SER A 74 3.66 -20.11 -5.61
C SER A 74 3.62 -18.76 -4.88
N HIS A 75 4.48 -17.82 -5.25
CA HIS A 75 4.66 -16.60 -4.47
C HIS A 75 3.71 -15.52 -4.96
N VAL A 76 2.67 -15.28 -4.17
CA VAL A 76 1.86 -14.06 -4.23
C VAL A 76 2.12 -13.30 -2.92
N PRO A 77 2.24 -11.96 -2.93
CA PRO A 77 2.35 -11.18 -1.71
C PRO A 77 1.05 -11.25 -0.89
N GLU A 78 0.87 -12.32 -0.12
CA GLU A 78 -0.18 -12.42 0.90
C GLU A 78 0.42 -12.09 2.27
N VAL A 79 -0.09 -11.00 2.86
CA VAL A 79 0.31 -10.57 4.20
C VAL A 79 -0.95 -10.22 4.97
N THR A 80 -0.96 -10.48 6.26
CA THR A 80 -1.90 -9.85 7.18
C THR A 80 -1.49 -8.38 7.35
N LEU A 81 -2.07 -7.52 6.53
CA LEU A 81 -1.70 -6.11 6.38
C LEU A 81 -2.35 -5.23 7.44
N ASN A 82 -1.99 -5.45 8.71
CA ASN A 82 -2.60 -4.77 9.86
C ASN A 82 -1.67 -3.80 10.62
N THR A 83 -0.39 -3.70 10.24
CA THR A 83 0.59 -2.75 10.80
C THR A 83 1.22 -1.92 9.69
N PRO A 84 1.70 -0.69 9.98
CA PRO A 84 2.39 0.13 8.98
C PRO A 84 3.56 -0.62 8.34
N GLU A 85 4.39 -1.27 9.14
CA GLU A 85 5.54 -2.05 8.67
C GLU A 85 5.16 -3.14 7.65
N ARG A 86 4.09 -3.91 7.92
CA ARG A 86 3.62 -4.95 7.01
C ARG A 86 3.04 -4.39 5.73
N VAL A 87 2.33 -3.27 5.81
CA VAL A 87 1.83 -2.54 4.63
C VAL A 87 2.98 -2.01 3.79
N GLY A 88 4.00 -1.41 4.43
CA GLY A 88 5.21 -0.94 3.75
C GLY A 88 5.94 -2.07 3.03
N MET A 89 6.20 -3.20 3.71
CA MET A 89 6.84 -4.37 3.08
C MET A 89 6.06 -4.90 1.87
N TRP A 90 4.73 -4.99 1.97
CA TRP A 90 3.90 -5.43 0.87
C TRP A 90 3.92 -4.43 -0.30
N CYS A 91 3.83 -3.13 -0.02
CA CYS A 91 3.92 -2.10 -1.06
C CYS A 91 5.27 -2.14 -1.78
N ARG A 92 6.39 -2.37 -1.07
CA ARG A 92 7.72 -2.54 -1.68
C ARG A 92 7.79 -3.76 -2.60
N ALA A 93 7.29 -4.91 -2.15
CA ALA A 93 7.25 -6.12 -2.99
C ALA A 93 6.41 -5.92 -4.26
N VAL A 94 5.20 -5.35 -4.13
CA VAL A 94 4.33 -5.05 -5.27
C VAL A 94 4.97 -4.03 -6.22
N ARG A 95 5.59 -2.98 -5.67
CA ARG A 95 6.33 -1.98 -6.45
C ARG A 95 7.46 -2.61 -7.26
N ALA A 96 8.21 -3.55 -6.69
CA ALA A 96 9.25 -4.27 -7.42
C ALA A 96 8.67 -5.11 -8.57
N VAL A 97 7.53 -5.79 -8.37
CA VAL A 97 6.83 -6.49 -9.46
C VAL A 97 6.43 -5.50 -10.56
N PHE A 98 5.90 -4.33 -10.19
CA PHE A 98 5.49 -3.29 -11.17
C PHE A 98 6.70 -2.79 -11.97
N ARG A 99 7.83 -2.52 -11.31
CA ARG A 99 9.06 -2.13 -12.01
C ARG A 99 9.54 -3.21 -12.99
N ARG A 100 9.41 -4.49 -12.63
CA ARG A 100 9.82 -5.61 -13.49
C ARG A 100 8.88 -5.85 -14.67
N ALA A 101 7.59 -5.56 -14.55
CA ALA A 101 6.65 -5.66 -15.66
C ALA A 101 6.98 -4.67 -16.80
N GLY A 102 7.70 -3.58 -16.49
CA GLY A 102 8.27 -2.67 -17.48
C GLY A 102 7.25 -1.74 -18.14
N GLN A 103 7.72 -0.98 -19.13
CA GLN A 103 6.93 0.05 -19.83
C GLN A 103 5.91 -0.54 -20.82
N GLU A 104 6.11 -1.78 -21.26
CA GLU A 104 5.20 -2.47 -22.17
C GLU A 104 3.87 -2.86 -21.50
N PHE A 105 3.82 -2.83 -20.16
CA PHE A 105 2.59 -3.04 -19.42
C PHE A 105 1.75 -1.76 -19.39
N THR A 106 0.65 -1.76 -20.15
CA THR A 106 -0.20 -0.56 -20.35
C THR A 106 -1.37 -0.45 -19.37
N GLU A 107 -1.74 -1.55 -18.70
CA GLU A 107 -2.89 -1.58 -17.79
C GLU A 107 -2.57 -0.85 -16.47
N TYR A 108 -3.51 -0.07 -15.93
CA TYR A 108 -3.37 0.54 -14.60
C TYR A 108 -3.91 -0.42 -13.53
N PRO A 109 -3.10 -0.88 -12.56
CA PRO A 109 -3.51 -1.82 -11.50
C PRO A 109 -4.35 -1.10 -10.42
N THR A 110 -5.55 -0.71 -10.83
CA THR A 110 -6.47 0.17 -10.08
C THR A 110 -6.81 -0.42 -8.72
N HIS A 111 -7.10 -1.71 -8.67
CA HIS A 111 -7.57 -2.35 -7.45
C HIS A 111 -6.44 -2.55 -6.45
N THR A 112 -5.21 -2.76 -6.95
CA THR A 112 -4.01 -2.86 -6.12
C THR A 112 -3.70 -1.55 -5.41
N VAL A 113 -3.73 -0.44 -6.14
CA VAL A 113 -3.54 0.91 -5.57
C VAL A 113 -4.66 1.25 -4.59
N ALA A 114 -5.91 0.98 -4.95
CA ALA A 114 -7.06 1.18 -4.05
C ALA A 114 -6.94 0.33 -2.77
N LYS A 115 -6.47 -0.92 -2.86
CA LYS A 115 -6.19 -1.77 -1.71
C LYS A 115 -5.12 -1.16 -0.81
N ALA A 116 -4.02 -0.67 -1.39
CA ALA A 116 -2.92 -0.06 -0.66
C ALA A 116 -3.41 1.14 0.17
N HIS A 117 -4.12 2.08 -0.47
CA HIS A 117 -4.70 3.25 0.20
C HIS A 117 -5.70 2.85 1.30
N ARG A 118 -6.62 1.93 1.02
CA ARG A 118 -7.58 1.44 2.02
C ARG A 118 -6.90 0.89 3.29
N LEU A 119 -5.77 0.20 3.13
CA LEU A 119 -5.01 -0.33 4.26
C LEU A 119 -4.31 0.79 5.03
N ALA A 120 -3.68 1.74 4.33
CA ALA A 120 -3.08 2.92 4.93
C ALA A 120 -4.12 3.75 5.70
N ASP A 121 -5.28 4.04 5.08
CA ASP A 121 -6.39 4.79 5.70
C ASP A 121 -6.88 4.11 6.98
N ARG A 122 -7.08 2.79 6.97
CA ARG A 122 -7.50 2.05 8.17
C ARG A 122 -6.50 2.20 9.32
N ILE A 123 -5.21 2.16 9.00
CA ILE A 123 -4.14 2.34 9.99
C ILE A 123 -4.11 3.80 10.46
N ALA A 124 -4.22 4.78 9.55
CA ALA A 124 -4.26 6.19 9.85
C ALA A 124 -5.39 6.54 10.83
N THR A 125 -6.61 6.06 10.56
CA THR A 125 -7.77 6.20 11.47
C THR A 125 -7.49 5.60 12.83
N ARG A 126 -6.92 4.38 12.90
CA ARG A 126 -6.61 3.73 14.17
C ARG A 126 -5.53 4.47 14.97
N LEU A 127 -4.57 5.09 14.30
CA LEU A 127 -3.47 5.82 14.94
C LEU A 127 -3.78 7.31 15.19
N GLY A 128 -4.93 7.83 14.73
CA GLY A 128 -5.25 9.26 14.81
C GLY A 128 -4.29 10.12 13.98
N ARG A 129 -3.83 9.61 12.84
CA ARG A 129 -2.85 10.27 11.96
C ARG A 129 -3.48 10.65 10.63
N PRO A 130 -2.94 11.66 9.92
CA PRO A 130 -3.40 11.96 8.56
C PRO A 130 -3.14 10.77 7.62
N PRO A 131 -4.04 10.52 6.65
CA PRO A 131 -3.87 9.47 5.65
C PRO A 131 -2.69 9.75 4.72
N ALA A 132 -2.19 8.71 4.05
CA ALA A 132 -1.17 8.87 3.02
C ALA A 132 -1.69 9.73 1.85
N GLU A 133 -0.80 10.53 1.26
CA GLU A 133 -1.13 11.34 0.09
C GLU A 133 -1.49 10.45 -1.11
N ARG A 134 -2.49 10.89 -1.89
CA ARG A 134 -2.94 10.21 -3.11
C ARG A 134 -2.47 11.00 -4.32
N GLU A 135 -1.83 10.35 -5.28
CA GLU A 135 -1.47 10.97 -6.55
C GLU A 135 -2.53 10.63 -7.60
N GLU A 136 -3.24 11.63 -8.10
CA GLU A 136 -4.37 11.48 -9.03
C GLU A 136 -3.95 11.49 -10.51
N SER A 137 -2.71 11.85 -10.82
CA SER A 137 -2.39 12.50 -12.10
C SER A 137 -1.54 11.71 -13.08
N SER A 138 -1.42 10.38 -12.95
CA SER A 138 -0.63 9.62 -13.92
C SER A 138 -1.25 8.28 -14.28
N PRO A 139 -1.70 8.11 -15.54
CA PRO A 139 -2.13 6.82 -16.01
C PRO A 139 -0.95 5.84 -16.07
N GLY A 140 -1.27 4.55 -16.02
CA GLY A 140 -0.31 3.47 -16.20
C GLY A 140 0.58 3.17 -14.99
N LEU A 141 1.51 2.25 -15.20
CA LEU A 141 2.25 1.61 -14.12
C LEU A 141 3.15 2.59 -13.33
N ALA A 142 3.64 3.64 -13.97
CA ALA A 142 4.45 4.67 -13.33
C ALA A 142 3.67 5.43 -12.24
N GLY A 143 2.41 5.77 -12.48
CA GLY A 143 1.55 6.41 -11.48
C GLY A 143 1.22 5.47 -10.32
N ALA A 144 1.03 4.18 -10.60
CA ALA A 144 0.80 3.17 -9.58
C ALA A 144 2.04 3.00 -8.69
N ILE A 145 3.25 2.99 -9.27
CA ILE A 145 4.52 2.93 -8.53
C ILE A 145 4.65 4.12 -7.58
N ARG A 146 4.36 5.35 -8.03
CA ARG A 146 4.46 6.53 -7.17
C ARG A 146 3.45 6.54 -6.03
N ASN A 147 2.22 6.09 -6.29
CA ASN A 147 1.23 5.87 -5.23
C ASN A 147 1.74 4.86 -4.17
N LEU A 148 2.40 3.77 -4.60
CA LEU A 148 3.00 2.83 -3.66
C LEU A 148 4.19 3.44 -2.91
N ASP A 149 5.03 4.24 -3.57
CA ASP A 149 6.15 4.95 -2.93
C ASP A 149 5.68 5.92 -1.84
N ALA A 150 4.59 6.66 -2.09
CA ALA A 150 3.98 7.54 -1.09
C ALA A 150 3.51 6.77 0.15
N ILE A 151 2.88 5.61 -0.05
CA ILE A 151 2.42 4.75 1.06
C ILE A 151 3.60 4.12 1.82
N VAL A 152 4.67 3.72 1.12
CA VAL A 152 5.90 3.21 1.75
C VAL A 152 6.52 4.27 2.65
N SER A 153 6.70 5.49 2.14
CA SER A 153 7.24 6.62 2.91
C SER A 153 6.37 6.93 4.13
N TRP A 154 5.05 6.95 3.96
CA TRP A 154 4.11 7.14 5.06
C TRP A 154 4.23 6.02 6.11
N CYS A 155 4.32 4.76 5.69
CA CYS A 155 4.47 3.63 6.60
C CYS A 155 5.78 3.70 7.41
N GLU A 156 6.88 4.12 6.79
CA GLU A 156 8.17 4.33 7.46
C GLU A 156 8.09 5.41 8.54
N GLN A 157 7.43 6.54 8.25
CA GLN A 157 7.20 7.60 9.23
C GLN A 157 6.35 7.14 10.43
N MET A 158 5.37 6.25 10.19
CA MET A 158 4.53 5.69 11.25
C MET A 158 5.20 4.59 12.06
N SER A 159 6.21 3.93 11.49
CA SER A 159 7.00 2.87 12.13
C SER A 159 8.23 3.41 12.85
N ALA A 160 8.69 4.62 12.54
CA ALA A 160 9.78 5.25 13.25
C ALA A 160 9.41 5.44 14.74
N PRO A 161 10.28 5.06 15.69
CA PRO A 161 10.07 5.43 17.08
C PRO A 161 9.94 6.95 17.12
N THR A 162 8.84 7.45 17.68
CA THR A 162 8.69 8.87 17.97
C THR A 162 9.79 9.20 18.99
N ILE A 163 10.96 9.61 18.52
CA ILE A 163 11.94 10.28 19.36
C ILE A 163 11.26 11.59 19.71
N LEU A 164 10.57 11.61 20.85
CA LEU A 164 10.13 12.82 21.49
C LEU A 164 11.40 13.63 21.80
N LEU A 165 11.80 14.49 20.86
CA LEU A 165 12.59 15.69 21.15
C LEU A 165 11.69 16.70 21.91
N SER A 166 11.04 16.23 22.96
CA SER A 166 10.41 17.07 23.98
C SER A 166 11.50 17.38 25.00
N GLY A 167 12.32 18.42 24.77
CA GLY A 167 13.30 18.77 25.80
C GLY A 167 14.20 19.98 25.60
N LEU A 168 14.53 20.41 24.37
CA LEU A 168 15.40 21.58 24.21
C LEU A 168 14.59 22.82 23.83
N ARG A 169 13.90 23.39 24.83
CA ARG A 169 13.64 24.83 24.85
C ARG A 169 15.00 25.52 24.97
N VAL A 170 15.53 26.00 23.85
CA VAL A 170 16.56 27.04 23.88
C VAL A 170 15.91 28.27 24.50
N ILE A 171 16.19 28.52 25.77
CA ILE A 171 15.85 29.78 26.44
C ILE A 171 16.78 30.84 25.81
N PRO A 172 16.26 31.90 25.18
CA PRO A 172 17.11 33.01 24.78
C PRO A 172 17.69 33.65 26.05
N ALA A 173 19.02 33.74 26.11
CA ALA A 173 19.72 34.46 27.16
C ALA A 173 19.21 35.91 27.16
N VAL A 174 18.49 36.28 28.22
CA VAL A 174 18.10 37.66 28.52
C VAL A 174 19.40 38.43 28.79
N GLY A 175 19.84 39.16 27.78
CA GLY A 175 20.94 40.13 27.88
C GLY A 175 20.50 41.30 28.74
N ALA A 176 21.32 41.57 29.75
CA ALA A 176 21.07 42.51 30.83
C ALA A 176 20.89 43.96 30.36
N GLU A 177 19.99 44.62 31.09
CA GLU A 177 19.66 46.02 31.17
C GLU A 177 20.92 46.87 31.48
N VAL A 178 21.30 47.79 30.60
CA VAL A 178 22.30 48.84 30.89
C VAL A 178 21.54 50.09 31.35
N ARG A 179 21.53 50.30 32.66
CA ARG A 179 21.19 51.61 33.25
C ARG A 179 22.31 52.60 32.92
N SER A 180 21.98 53.60 32.12
CA SER A 180 22.77 54.81 31.96
C SER A 180 22.27 55.83 32.99
N GLU A 181 23.06 56.05 34.04
CA GLU A 181 22.87 57.14 35.00
C GLU A 181 24.09 58.07 34.94
N ALA A 182 23.76 59.37 34.90
CA ALA A 182 24.52 60.59 34.67
C ALA A 182 25.99 60.69 35.17
N ALA A 183 26.82 61.40 34.39
CA ALA A 183 27.33 62.75 34.71
C ALA A 183 28.24 63.28 33.58
#